data_AF-A0A2S9FK76-F1
#
_entry.id   AF-A0A2S9FK76-F1
#
_cell.length_a   1.000
_cell.length_b   1.000
_cell.length_c   1.000
_cell.angle_alpha   90.00
_cell.angle_beta   90.00
_cell.angle_gamma   90.00
#
_symmetry.space_group_name_H-M   'P 1'
#
loop_
_entity.id
_entity.type
_entity.pdbx_description
1 polymer ?
#
loop_
_entity_poly.entity_id
_entity_poly.type
_entity_poly.pdbx_seq_one_letter_code
_entity_poly.pdbx_strand_id
1 'polypeptide(L)'
;LGAVAIAGALEKANVPASLVEYVIMGQVLSAGAGQMPARQAAVAGGIGWDVPSLTINKMCLSGIDAIALADQLIRAGEFDVVVAGGQESMTRAPHLLMNSRSGYKYGDVTVLDHMAYDGLHDVFTDQPMGALTEQRNDVDQFTRAEQDEFAASSHQKAARAWKDGVFADEVVPVKIPQRKGDALE
;
A
#
# COMPACT_ATOMS: atom_id res chain seq x y z
N LEU A 1 2.44 -9.45 0.90
CA LEU A 1 3.24 -8.25 0.57
C LEU A 1 3.79 -7.61 1.84
N GLY A 2 2.96 -7.02 2.71
CA GLY A 2 3.42 -6.42 3.97
C GLY A 2 4.31 -7.34 4.82
N ALA A 3 3.92 -8.59 5.01
CA ALA A 3 4.72 -9.60 5.73
C ALA A 3 6.15 -9.80 5.19
N VAL A 4 6.30 -9.81 3.85
CA VAL A 4 7.61 -9.99 3.20
C VAL A 4 8.49 -8.77 3.45
N ALA A 5 7.92 -7.56 3.32
CA ALA A 5 8.64 -6.32 3.60
C ALA A 5 9.03 -6.20 5.08
N ILE A 6 8.13 -6.56 6.00
CA ILE A 6 8.39 -6.58 7.45
C ILE A 6 9.56 -7.52 7.77
N ALA A 7 9.48 -8.78 7.32
CA ALA A 7 10.53 -9.76 7.58
C ALA A 7 11.89 -9.31 7.01
N GLY A 8 11.91 -8.82 5.78
CA GLY A 8 13.14 -8.34 5.15
C GLY A 8 13.70 -7.07 5.79
N ALA A 9 12.86 -6.16 6.30
CA ALA A 9 13.30 -4.97 7.03
C ALA A 9 13.96 -5.35 8.37
N LEU A 10 13.35 -6.28 9.12
CA LEU A 10 13.89 -6.77 10.39
C LEU A 10 15.23 -7.51 10.18
N GLU A 11 15.32 -8.34 9.14
CA GLU A 11 16.56 -9.03 8.76
C GLU A 11 17.68 -8.04 8.42
N LYS A 12 17.42 -7.07 7.54
CA LYS A 12 18.42 -6.05 7.14
C LYS A 12 18.86 -5.16 8.30
N ALA A 13 17.93 -4.83 9.21
CA ALA A 13 18.25 -4.05 10.40
C ALA A 13 18.95 -4.87 11.50
N ASN A 14 19.04 -6.21 11.35
CA ASN A 14 19.50 -7.13 12.37
C ASN A 14 18.74 -6.96 13.70
N VAL A 15 17.43 -6.73 13.63
CA VAL A 15 16.54 -6.57 14.79
C VAL A 15 15.69 -7.83 14.93
N PRO A 16 15.79 -8.57 16.05
CA PRO A 16 14.92 -9.72 16.28
C PRO A 16 13.46 -9.29 16.43
N ALA A 17 12.55 -10.02 15.80
CA ALA A 17 11.10 -9.72 15.80
C ALA A 17 10.50 -9.64 17.22
N SER A 18 11.11 -10.31 18.21
CA SER A 18 10.69 -10.26 19.61
C SER A 18 10.93 -8.92 20.30
N LEU A 19 11.70 -8.01 19.70
CA LEU A 19 11.89 -6.65 20.21
C LEU A 19 10.86 -5.67 19.67
N VAL A 20 10.06 -6.04 18.66
CA VAL A 20 9.06 -5.14 18.11
C VAL A 20 7.92 -4.97 19.11
N GLU A 21 7.60 -3.74 19.45
CA GLU A 21 6.57 -3.40 20.44
C GLU A 21 5.28 -2.90 19.80
N TYR A 22 5.36 -2.40 18.56
CA TYR A 22 4.20 -1.91 17.82
C TYR A 22 4.40 -2.02 16.31
N VAL A 23 3.30 -2.21 15.56
CA VAL A 23 3.32 -2.25 14.09
C VAL A 23 2.29 -1.30 13.50
N ILE A 24 2.69 -0.47 12.54
CA ILE A 24 1.82 0.47 11.83
C ILE A 24 1.94 0.24 10.33
N MET A 25 0.87 -0.20 9.69
CA MET A 25 0.87 -0.39 8.23
C MET A 25 -0.24 0.43 7.58
N GLY A 26 0.13 1.20 6.57
CA GLY A 26 -0.81 1.84 5.66
C GLY A 26 -1.42 0.84 4.69
N GLN A 27 -2.75 0.84 4.54
CA GLN A 27 -3.46 0.15 3.46
C GLN A 27 -4.76 0.89 3.14
N VAL A 28 -4.96 1.26 1.88
CA VAL A 28 -6.12 2.05 1.44
C VAL A 28 -7.28 1.11 1.15
N LEU A 29 -7.05 0.12 0.28
CA LEU A 29 -8.09 -0.78 -0.18
C LEU A 29 -8.25 -1.95 0.81
N SER A 30 -9.16 -1.79 1.77
CA SER A 30 -9.38 -2.76 2.85
C SER A 30 -10.61 -3.65 2.69
N ALA A 31 -11.50 -3.38 1.73
CA ALA A 31 -12.66 -4.24 1.48
C ALA A 31 -12.22 -5.66 1.13
N GLY A 32 -12.73 -6.64 1.88
CA GLY A 32 -12.38 -8.05 1.69
C GLY A 32 -10.99 -8.45 2.18
N ALA A 33 -10.20 -7.53 2.75
CA ALA A 33 -8.87 -7.85 3.30
C ALA A 33 -8.92 -8.60 4.64
N GLY A 34 -10.10 -8.70 5.27
CA GLY A 34 -10.27 -9.30 6.59
C GLY A 34 -9.95 -8.32 7.73
N GLN A 35 -10.00 -8.82 8.97
CA GLN A 35 -9.76 -7.98 10.15
C GLN A 35 -8.29 -7.56 10.24
N MET A 36 -8.03 -6.28 10.51
CA MET A 36 -6.71 -5.74 10.85
C MET A 36 -5.56 -6.16 9.90
N PRO A 37 -5.50 -5.66 8.65
CA PRO A 37 -4.46 -6.04 7.68
C PRO A 37 -3.01 -5.87 8.19
N ALA A 38 -2.73 -4.80 8.96
CA ALA A 38 -1.42 -4.60 9.59
C ALA A 38 -1.04 -5.76 10.52
N ARG A 39 -2.00 -6.27 11.30
CA ARG A 39 -1.78 -7.41 12.20
C ARG A 39 -1.56 -8.71 11.43
N GLN A 40 -2.31 -8.91 10.34
CA GLN A 40 -2.09 -10.06 9.45
C GLN A 40 -0.67 -10.03 8.86
N ALA A 41 -0.20 -8.85 8.45
CA ALA A 41 1.16 -8.66 7.94
C ALA A 41 2.22 -8.88 9.03
N ALA A 42 2.03 -8.35 10.24
CA ALA A 42 2.93 -8.52 11.37
C ALA A 42 3.14 -10.01 11.71
N VAL A 43 2.06 -10.73 11.96
CA VAL A 43 2.12 -12.17 12.34
C VAL A 43 2.74 -13.00 11.22
N ALA A 44 2.33 -12.77 9.96
CA ALA A 44 2.91 -13.48 8.83
C ALA A 44 4.37 -13.09 8.55
N GLY A 45 4.82 -11.92 9.01
CA GLY A 45 6.21 -11.45 8.96
C GLY A 45 7.07 -11.93 10.13
N GLY A 46 6.54 -12.77 11.03
CA GLY A 46 7.27 -13.36 12.14
C GLY A 46 7.19 -12.60 13.47
N ILE A 47 6.38 -11.53 13.55
CA ILE A 47 6.15 -10.78 14.79
C ILE A 47 5.15 -11.53 15.68
N GLY A 48 5.36 -11.49 16.99
CA GLY A 48 4.54 -12.18 18.00
C GLY A 48 3.06 -11.78 18.01
N TRP A 49 2.20 -12.70 18.46
CA TRP A 49 0.75 -12.47 18.55
C TRP A 49 0.35 -11.42 19.60
N ASP A 50 1.24 -11.18 20.55
CA ASP A 50 1.13 -10.23 21.65
C ASP A 50 1.44 -8.79 21.24
N VAL A 51 2.08 -8.59 20.07
CA VAL A 51 2.44 -7.26 19.58
C VAL A 51 1.22 -6.55 18.99
N PRO A 52 0.81 -5.38 19.51
CA PRO A 52 -0.28 -4.59 18.95
C PRO A 52 0.05 -4.08 17.54
N SER A 53 -1.00 -3.88 16.74
CA SER A 53 -0.85 -3.35 15.39
C SER A 53 -1.98 -2.41 15.01
N LEU A 54 -1.67 -1.42 14.18
CA LEU A 54 -2.59 -0.41 13.67
C LEU A 54 -2.54 -0.40 12.14
N THR A 55 -3.72 -0.45 11.51
CA THR A 55 -3.86 -0.16 10.08
C THR A 55 -4.34 1.26 9.92
N ILE A 56 -3.64 2.08 9.13
CA ILE A 56 -4.04 3.45 8.84
C ILE A 56 -4.36 3.64 7.37
N ASN A 57 -5.21 4.62 7.07
CA ASN A 57 -5.51 5.04 5.71
C ASN A 57 -5.45 6.57 5.64
N LYS A 58 -4.46 7.06 4.91
CA LYS A 58 -4.29 8.45 4.49
C LYS A 58 -4.08 8.50 2.97
N MET A 59 -4.86 7.71 2.24
CA MET A 59 -4.78 7.51 0.79
C MET A 59 -3.34 7.17 0.37
N CYS A 60 -2.81 7.83 -0.67
CA CYS A 60 -1.46 7.61 -1.19
C CYS A 60 -0.35 7.85 -0.14
N LEU A 61 -0.65 8.62 0.93
CA LEU A 61 0.32 8.94 1.99
C LEU A 61 0.34 7.92 3.13
N SER A 62 -0.48 6.87 3.10
CA SER A 62 -0.63 5.93 4.22
C SER A 62 0.70 5.32 4.68
N GLY A 63 1.60 4.97 3.75
CA GLY A 63 2.89 4.38 4.10
C GLY A 63 3.84 5.35 4.80
N ILE A 64 3.92 6.59 4.33
CA ILE A 64 4.80 7.61 4.94
C ILE A 64 4.20 8.14 6.24
N ASP A 65 2.87 8.23 6.34
CA ASP A 65 2.18 8.64 7.57
C ASP A 65 2.36 7.62 8.69
N ALA A 66 2.48 6.32 8.34
CA ALA A 66 2.79 5.28 9.31
C ALA A 66 4.18 5.50 9.94
N ILE A 67 5.16 5.93 9.14
CA ILE A 67 6.50 6.26 9.61
C ILE A 67 6.45 7.53 10.48
N ALA A 68 5.71 8.56 10.07
CA ALA A 68 5.54 9.77 10.86
C ALA A 68 4.87 9.50 12.22
N LEU A 69 3.87 8.61 12.25
CA LEU A 69 3.22 8.21 13.49
C LEU A 69 4.16 7.38 14.39
N ALA A 70 4.98 6.51 13.81
CA ALA A 70 6.00 5.77 14.57
C ALA A 70 7.04 6.71 15.21
N ASP A 71 7.53 7.73 14.47
CA ASP A 71 8.41 8.77 15.03
C ASP A 71 7.77 9.46 16.26
N GLN A 72 6.50 9.82 16.15
CA GLN A 72 5.77 10.47 17.24
C GLN A 72 5.66 9.58 18.48
N LEU A 73 5.33 8.30 18.32
CA LEU A 73 5.22 7.35 19.43
C LEU A 73 6.58 7.11 20.10
N ILE A 74 7.64 6.98 19.31
CA ILE A 74 9.01 6.81 19.84
C ILE A 74 9.44 8.05 20.61
N ARG A 75 9.24 9.26 20.04
CA ARG A 75 9.61 10.52 20.70
C ARG A 75 8.78 10.82 21.94
N ALA A 76 7.55 10.31 22.03
CA ALA A 76 6.73 10.39 23.22
C ALA A 76 7.21 9.45 24.33
N GLY A 77 8.11 8.49 24.03
CA GLY A 77 8.59 7.49 24.97
C GLY A 77 7.61 6.33 25.19
N GLU A 78 6.65 6.13 24.28
CA GLU A 78 5.66 5.06 24.39
C GLU A 78 6.23 3.70 23.94
N PHE A 79 7.09 3.69 22.93
CA PHE A 79 7.74 2.50 22.39
C PHE A 79 9.17 2.84 21.92
N ASP A 80 10.09 1.89 22.00
CA ASP A 80 11.46 2.00 21.49
C ASP A 80 11.59 1.41 20.08
N VAL A 81 10.83 0.35 19.77
CA VAL A 81 10.92 -0.37 18.48
C VAL A 81 9.55 -0.52 17.83
N VAL A 82 9.35 0.23 16.74
CA VAL A 82 8.13 0.22 15.94
C VAL A 82 8.44 -0.16 14.49
N VAL A 83 7.70 -1.11 13.94
CA VAL A 83 7.72 -1.40 12.50
C VAL A 83 6.67 -0.55 11.81
N ALA A 84 7.06 0.25 10.83
CA ALA A 84 6.17 1.13 10.09
C ALA A 84 6.34 1.02 8.58
N GLY A 85 5.24 1.09 7.83
CA GLY A 85 5.29 1.06 6.37
C GLY A 85 3.92 1.02 5.72
N GLY A 86 3.84 0.44 4.53
CA GLY A 86 2.59 0.31 3.77
C GLY A 86 2.53 -0.98 2.97
N GLN A 87 1.32 -1.37 2.60
CA GLN A 87 1.06 -2.50 1.73
C GLN A 87 -0.18 -2.22 0.91
N GLU A 88 -0.21 -2.71 -0.33
CA GLU A 88 -1.41 -2.61 -1.16
C GLU A 88 -1.48 -3.74 -2.17
N SER A 89 -2.69 -4.16 -2.51
CA SER A 89 -2.92 -5.08 -3.64
C SER A 89 -4.17 -4.66 -4.41
N MET A 90 -3.99 -3.68 -5.29
CA MET A 90 -5.07 -3.16 -6.14
C MET A 90 -5.70 -4.26 -7.00
N THR A 91 -4.90 -5.23 -7.47
CA THR A 91 -5.39 -6.41 -8.23
C THR A 91 -6.41 -7.25 -7.47
N ARG A 92 -6.36 -7.27 -6.13
CA ARG A 92 -7.26 -8.07 -5.29
C ARG A 92 -8.44 -7.27 -4.75
N ALA A 93 -8.57 -5.99 -5.11
CA ALA A 93 -9.72 -5.19 -4.76
C ALA A 93 -11.00 -5.85 -5.32
N PRO A 94 -12.01 -6.12 -4.47
CA PRO A 94 -13.24 -6.74 -4.93
C PRO A 94 -14.12 -5.72 -5.67
N HIS A 95 -15.25 -6.18 -6.19
CA HIS A 95 -16.36 -5.27 -6.47
C HIS A 95 -17.31 -5.18 -5.28
N LEU A 96 -17.98 -4.05 -5.12
CA LEU A 96 -18.92 -3.74 -4.04
C LEU A 96 -20.36 -3.71 -4.56
N LEU A 97 -21.28 -4.30 -3.79
CA LEU A 97 -22.71 -4.28 -4.06
C LEU A 97 -23.43 -3.49 -2.96
N MET A 98 -23.58 -2.18 -3.17
CA MET A 98 -24.02 -1.21 -2.16
C MET A 98 -25.49 -1.36 -1.79
N ASN A 99 -25.81 -1.43 -0.48
CA ASN A 99 -27.17 -1.70 0.03
C ASN A 99 -27.67 -3.14 -0.17
N SER A 100 -26.79 -4.08 -0.58
CA SER A 100 -27.13 -5.51 -0.67
C SER A 100 -27.72 -6.10 0.61
N ARG A 101 -27.29 -5.61 1.79
CA ARG A 101 -27.79 -6.08 3.09
C ARG A 101 -29.26 -5.74 3.33
N SER A 102 -29.73 -4.58 2.90
CA SER A 102 -31.16 -4.20 2.98
C SER A 102 -31.97 -4.75 1.80
N GLY A 103 -31.29 -5.12 0.71
CA GLY A 103 -31.90 -5.68 -0.50
C GLY A 103 -32.32 -4.60 -1.51
N TYR A 104 -32.61 -5.05 -2.73
CA TYR A 104 -33.12 -4.23 -3.82
C TYR A 104 -34.50 -4.73 -4.22
N LYS A 105 -35.51 -3.85 -4.21
CA LYS A 105 -36.90 -4.25 -4.45
C LYS A 105 -37.22 -4.47 -5.94
N TYR A 106 -36.75 -3.56 -6.80
CA TYR A 106 -36.98 -3.55 -8.24
C TYR A 106 -36.05 -2.52 -8.89
N GLY A 107 -35.64 -2.75 -10.14
CA GLY A 107 -34.80 -1.84 -10.93
C GLY A 107 -33.33 -2.28 -11.00
N ASP A 108 -32.55 -1.51 -11.77
CA ASP A 108 -31.14 -1.79 -12.02
C ASP A 108 -30.28 -1.59 -10.76
N VAL A 109 -29.19 -2.34 -10.68
CA VAL A 109 -28.24 -2.29 -9.57
C VAL A 109 -26.83 -2.18 -10.13
N THR A 110 -26.07 -1.20 -9.64
CA THR A 110 -24.67 -1.02 -10.02
C THR A 110 -23.76 -1.75 -9.05
N VAL A 111 -22.83 -2.51 -9.61
CA VAL A 111 -21.72 -3.14 -8.90
C VAL A 111 -20.51 -2.21 -9.04
N LEU A 112 -20.03 -1.64 -7.94
CA LEU A 112 -18.95 -0.67 -7.94
C LEU A 112 -17.59 -1.38 -7.92
N ASP A 113 -16.61 -0.86 -8.63
CA ASP A 113 -15.21 -1.27 -8.48
C ASP A 113 -14.64 -0.62 -7.21
N HIS A 114 -14.19 -1.43 -6.24
CA HIS A 114 -13.64 -0.95 -4.97
C HIS A 114 -12.39 -0.09 -5.15
N MET A 115 -11.51 -0.46 -6.09
CA MET A 115 -10.29 0.28 -6.38
C MET A 115 -10.62 1.67 -6.92
N ALA A 116 -11.56 1.74 -7.87
CA ALA A 116 -12.01 3.01 -8.41
C ALA A 116 -12.69 3.86 -7.34
N TYR A 117 -13.67 3.27 -6.63
CA TYR A 117 -14.55 3.97 -5.71
C TYR A 117 -13.84 4.46 -4.45
N ASP A 118 -13.07 3.60 -3.76
CA ASP A 118 -12.43 3.94 -2.48
C ASP A 118 -10.97 4.45 -2.63
N GLY A 119 -10.37 4.32 -3.82
CA GLY A 119 -8.96 4.65 -4.03
C GLY A 119 -8.67 5.73 -5.09
N LEU A 120 -9.50 5.86 -6.13
CA LEU A 120 -9.17 6.64 -7.33
C LEU A 120 -10.24 7.65 -7.75
N HIS A 121 -11.32 7.81 -6.98
CA HIS A 121 -12.42 8.73 -7.24
C HIS A 121 -12.45 9.87 -6.21
N ASP A 122 -12.56 11.10 -6.69
CA ASP A 122 -12.69 12.25 -5.82
C ASP A 122 -14.14 12.42 -5.39
N VAL A 123 -14.39 12.29 -4.10
CA VAL A 123 -15.76 12.39 -3.55
C VAL A 123 -16.32 13.81 -3.58
N PHE A 124 -15.48 14.83 -3.73
CA PHE A 124 -15.91 16.23 -3.67
C PHE A 124 -16.26 16.81 -5.04
N THR A 125 -15.53 16.40 -6.08
CA THR A 125 -15.69 16.87 -7.47
C THR A 125 -16.27 15.81 -8.40
N ASP A 126 -16.55 14.61 -7.89
CA ASP A 126 -17.19 13.50 -8.59
C ASP A 126 -16.49 13.09 -9.90
N GLN A 127 -15.17 12.91 -9.83
CA GLN A 127 -14.34 12.56 -10.98
C GLN A 127 -13.13 11.71 -10.58
N PRO A 128 -12.50 10.97 -11.51
CA PRO A 128 -11.29 10.21 -11.20
C PRO A 128 -10.09 11.14 -10.94
N MET A 129 -9.12 10.66 -10.15
CA MET A 129 -7.88 11.40 -9.83
C MET A 129 -7.12 11.90 -11.07
N GLY A 130 -7.16 11.15 -12.17
CA GLY A 130 -6.55 11.57 -13.44
C GLY A 130 -7.21 12.83 -14.00
N ALA A 131 -8.54 12.94 -13.94
CA ALA A 131 -9.25 14.13 -14.41
C ALA A 131 -8.95 15.35 -13.54
N LEU A 132 -8.79 15.17 -12.22
CA LEU A 132 -8.29 16.23 -11.33
C LEU A 132 -6.89 16.71 -11.73
N THR A 133 -6.02 15.78 -12.13
CA THR A 133 -4.67 16.13 -12.60
C THR A 133 -4.74 16.96 -13.88
N GLU A 134 -5.58 16.57 -14.84
CA GLU A 134 -5.76 17.35 -16.08
C GLU A 134 -6.33 18.74 -15.83
N GLN A 135 -7.31 18.87 -14.92
CA GLN A 135 -7.82 20.18 -14.51
C GLN A 135 -6.72 21.08 -13.93
N ARG A 136 -5.72 20.50 -13.25
CA ARG A 136 -4.58 21.24 -12.73
C ARG A 136 -3.55 21.57 -13.82
N ASN A 137 -3.31 20.64 -14.75
CA ASN A 137 -2.42 20.85 -15.91
C ASN A 137 -2.86 22.06 -16.74
N ASP A 138 -4.17 22.29 -16.89
CA ASP A 138 -4.71 23.47 -17.59
C ASP A 138 -4.37 24.80 -16.88
N VAL A 139 -4.12 24.78 -15.56
CA VAL A 139 -3.75 25.98 -14.80
C VAL A 139 -2.23 26.18 -14.79
N ASP A 140 -1.48 25.11 -14.51
CA ASP A 140 -0.03 25.15 -14.40
C ASP A 140 0.67 25.11 -15.78
N GLN A 141 -0.10 24.86 -16.86
CA GLN A 141 0.32 24.89 -18.26
C GLN A 141 1.38 23.85 -18.63
N PHE A 142 1.33 22.66 -18.03
CA PHE A 142 2.21 21.54 -18.40
C PHE A 142 1.79 20.95 -19.75
N THR A 143 2.68 21.06 -20.74
CA THR A 143 2.41 20.53 -22.07
C THR A 143 2.45 19.01 -22.08
N ARG A 144 1.71 18.39 -22.99
CA ARG A 144 1.77 16.94 -23.22
C ARG A 144 3.19 16.44 -23.52
N ALA A 145 3.97 17.22 -24.26
CA ALA A 145 5.35 16.85 -24.60
C ALA A 145 6.25 16.79 -23.36
N GLU A 146 6.12 17.73 -22.43
CA GLU A 146 6.86 17.73 -21.15
C GLU A 146 6.47 16.54 -20.26
N GLN A 147 5.17 16.23 -20.20
CA GLN A 147 4.67 15.07 -19.46
C GLN A 147 5.23 13.75 -20.03
N ASP A 148 5.23 13.61 -21.37
CA ASP A 148 5.78 12.44 -22.06
C ASP A 148 7.31 12.32 -21.86
N GLU A 149 8.04 13.44 -21.93
CA GLU A 149 9.48 13.46 -21.67
C GLU A 149 9.81 13.04 -20.24
N PHE A 150 9.06 13.56 -19.26
CA PHE A 150 9.21 13.17 -17.87
C PHE A 150 8.91 11.67 -17.65
N ALA A 151 7.83 11.16 -18.22
CA ALA A 151 7.48 9.74 -18.15
C ALA A 151 8.57 8.85 -18.76
N ALA A 152 9.04 9.19 -19.97
CA ALA A 152 10.13 8.46 -20.62
C ALA A 152 11.42 8.47 -19.79
N SER A 153 11.78 9.64 -19.23
CA SER A 153 12.94 9.79 -18.35
C SER A 153 12.81 8.92 -17.08
N SER A 154 11.63 8.89 -16.46
CA SER A 154 11.34 8.06 -15.30
C SER A 154 11.56 6.57 -15.60
N HIS A 155 10.99 6.07 -16.71
CA HIS A 155 11.19 4.68 -17.15
C HIS A 155 12.66 4.35 -17.44
N GLN A 156 13.38 5.24 -18.12
CA GLN A 156 14.80 5.04 -18.42
C GLN A 156 15.67 5.01 -17.17
N LYS A 157 15.37 5.86 -16.17
CA LYS A 157 16.05 5.86 -14.87
C LYS A 157 15.79 4.55 -14.12
N ALA A 158 14.54 4.10 -14.05
CA ALA A 158 14.19 2.85 -13.38
C ALA A 158 14.85 1.62 -14.04
N ALA A 159 14.83 1.53 -15.37
CA ALA A 159 15.47 0.45 -16.11
C ALA A 159 17.00 0.43 -15.88
N ARG A 160 17.62 1.61 -15.86
CA ARG A 160 19.05 1.75 -15.55
C ARG A 160 19.37 1.35 -14.11
N ALA A 161 18.58 1.81 -13.14
CA ALA A 161 18.76 1.47 -11.73
C ALA A 161 18.69 -0.05 -11.49
N TRP A 162 17.78 -0.75 -12.17
CA TRP A 162 17.76 -2.22 -12.16
C TRP A 162 19.00 -2.85 -12.81
N LYS A 163 19.35 -2.39 -14.01
CA LYS A 163 20.53 -2.90 -14.74
C LYS A 163 21.83 -2.72 -13.93
N ASP A 164 21.95 -1.58 -13.27
CA ASP A 164 23.16 -1.18 -12.54
C ASP A 164 23.13 -1.66 -11.07
N GLY A 165 22.10 -2.40 -10.66
CA GLY A 165 22.00 -3.01 -9.33
C GLY A 165 21.66 -2.05 -8.18
N VAL A 166 21.21 -0.82 -8.48
CA VAL A 166 20.87 0.21 -7.47
C VAL A 166 19.79 -0.29 -6.50
N PHE A 167 18.82 -1.04 -7.00
CA PHE A 167 17.71 -1.57 -6.18
C PHE A 167 18.03 -2.86 -5.42
N ALA A 168 19.22 -3.44 -5.63
CA ALA A 168 19.55 -4.76 -5.08
C ALA A 168 19.54 -4.78 -3.54
N ASP A 169 19.90 -3.67 -2.91
CA ASP A 169 19.94 -3.56 -1.44
C ASP A 169 18.58 -3.21 -0.83
N GLU A 170 17.62 -2.66 -1.58
CA GLU A 170 16.32 -2.27 -1.02
C GLU A 170 15.21 -3.31 -1.28
N VAL A 171 15.24 -4.00 -2.43
CA VAL A 171 14.18 -4.95 -2.81
C VAL A 171 14.35 -6.29 -2.10
N VAL A 172 13.24 -6.80 -1.57
CA VAL A 172 13.14 -8.15 -1.00
C VAL A 172 12.29 -9.01 -1.96
N PRO A 173 12.83 -10.10 -2.53
CA PRO A 173 12.09 -10.93 -3.48
C PRO A 173 10.84 -11.55 -2.86
N VAL A 174 9.76 -11.63 -3.65
CA VAL A 174 8.51 -12.27 -3.23
C VAL A 174 8.44 -13.65 -3.87
N LYS A 175 8.59 -14.70 -3.07
CA LYS A 175 8.46 -16.08 -3.56
C LYS A 175 7.00 -16.39 -3.90
N ILE A 176 6.72 -16.78 -5.14
CA ILE A 176 5.39 -17.11 -5.65
C ILE A 176 5.26 -18.63 -5.82
N PRO A 177 4.54 -19.34 -4.92
CA PRO A 177 4.36 -20.78 -5.01
C PRO A 177 3.72 -21.19 -6.35
N GLN A 178 4.31 -22.21 -6.98
CA GLN A 178 3.79 -22.78 -8.22
C GLN A 178 3.03 -24.08 -7.96
N ARG A 179 2.06 -24.40 -8.82
CA ARG A 179 1.32 -25.68 -8.73
C ARG A 179 2.25 -26.89 -8.92
N LYS A 180 3.29 -26.75 -9.73
CA LYS A 180 4.33 -27.75 -9.98
C LYS A 180 5.67 -27.03 -10.15
N GLY A 181 6.74 -27.60 -9.60
CA GLY A 181 8.08 -27.03 -9.66
C GLY A 181 8.37 -26.07 -8.52
N ASP A 182 9.54 -25.43 -8.60
CA ASP A 182 10.01 -24.48 -7.60
C ASP A 182 9.20 -23.17 -7.62
N ALA A 183 9.28 -22.41 -6.53
CA ALA A 183 8.66 -21.09 -6.47
C ALA A 183 9.32 -20.15 -7.50
N LEU A 184 8.51 -19.26 -8.10
CA LEU A 184 9.05 -18.14 -8.87
C LEU A 184 9.55 -17.08 -7.89
N GLU A 185 10.68 -16.46 -8.20
CA GLU A 185 11.23 -15.31 -7.49
C GLU A 185 11.25 -14.08 -8.38
#